data_AF-A0A8H7ZNB9-F1
#
_entry.id   AF-A0A8H7ZNB9-F1
#
_cell.length_a   1.000
_cell.length_b   1.000
_cell.length_c   1.000
_cell.angle_alpha   90.00
_cell.angle_beta   90.00
_cell.angle_gamma   90.00
#
_symmetry.space_group_name_H-M   'P 1'
#
loop_
_entity.id
_entity.type
_entity.pdbx_description
1 polymer ?
#
loop_
_entity_poly.entity_id
_entity_poly.type
_entity_poly.pdbx_seq_one_letter_code
_entity_poly.pdbx_strand_id
1 'polypeptide(L)'
;MHLVLKSSSDHYTWTLPTTWLRNLIGGNKYLEHQGDARIVNHTTGDMCVLQFKESGFFSNAKNEVEGTITVGESRKTMGLTGKWSEVLYHEVEPSQLTILWKARSLLPDADQYYGFTAFTIELNEITADLRGRLPRTDSRLRPDLRLYENGYVDSAEEEKKRVEERQRETRRAMEARGEAWRPAWFELRDDAVDGNPAWVYKGGYWEARQTQQWPDGVELW
;
A
#
# COMPACT_ATOMS: atom_id res chain seq x y z
N MET A 1 2.41 -4.25 9.34
CA MET A 1 3.44 -3.60 8.47
C MET A 1 4.76 -3.55 9.22
N HIS A 2 5.90 -3.67 8.53
CA HIS A 2 7.25 -3.68 9.13
C HIS A 2 8.11 -2.59 8.48
N LEU A 3 8.88 -1.85 9.29
CA LEU A 3 9.94 -0.96 8.85
C LEU A 3 11.18 -1.22 9.70
N VAL A 4 12.30 -1.54 9.06
CA VAL A 4 13.60 -1.66 9.73
C VAL A 4 14.51 -0.56 9.23
N LEU A 5 14.95 0.32 10.12
CA LEU A 5 15.92 1.36 9.80
C LEU A 5 17.32 0.77 9.83
N LYS A 6 17.95 0.58 8.66
CA LYS A 6 19.27 -0.08 8.58
C LYS A 6 20.39 0.64 9.35
N SER A 7 20.28 1.95 9.55
CA SER A 7 21.29 2.76 10.24
C SER A 7 21.29 2.56 11.76
N SER A 8 20.12 2.41 12.38
CA SER A 8 19.96 2.24 13.82
C SER A 8 19.57 0.82 14.23
N SER A 9 19.18 -0.01 13.26
CA SER A 9 18.51 -1.30 13.48
C SER A 9 17.19 -1.18 14.25
N ASP A 10 16.57 0.00 14.29
CA ASP A 10 15.23 0.17 14.86
C ASP A 10 14.21 -0.60 14.01
N HIS A 11 13.37 -1.36 14.69
CA HIS A 11 12.30 -2.13 14.06
C HIS A 11 10.94 -1.61 14.50
N TYR A 12 10.20 -1.05 13.55
CA TYR A 12 8.83 -0.59 13.76
C TYR A 12 7.82 -1.57 13.17
N THR A 13 6.70 -1.74 13.87
CA THR A 13 5.48 -2.28 13.26
C THR A 13 4.30 -1.35 13.45
N TRP A 14 3.34 -1.43 12.52
CA TRP A 14 2.06 -0.75 12.66
C TRP A 14 0.91 -1.45 11.96
N THR A 15 -0.29 -1.11 12.42
CA THR A 15 -1.58 -1.40 11.79
C THR A 15 -2.04 -0.25 10.92
N LEU A 16 -2.79 -0.55 9.86
CA LEU A 16 -3.46 0.47 9.06
C LEU A 16 -4.83 0.79 9.67
N PRO A 17 -5.32 2.03 9.56
CA PRO A 17 -6.69 2.35 9.95
C PRO A 17 -7.68 1.66 9.02
N THR A 18 -8.92 1.50 9.48
CA THR A 18 -10.01 1.00 8.63
C THR A 18 -10.36 2.06 7.58
N THR A 19 -10.60 1.65 6.34
CA THR A 19 -11.02 2.55 5.25
C THR A 19 -12.44 2.22 4.80
N TRP A 20 -13.29 3.23 4.75
CA TRP A 20 -14.68 3.14 4.30
C TRP A 20 -14.87 3.92 3.01
N LEU A 21 -15.56 3.33 2.03
CA LEU A 21 -16.11 4.05 0.88
C LEU A 21 -17.53 4.49 1.22
N ARG A 22 -17.71 5.78 1.51
CA ARG A 22 -19.01 6.37 1.83
C ARG A 22 -19.80 6.66 0.55
N ASN A 23 -21.12 6.73 0.67
CA ASN A 23 -22.04 7.09 -0.42
C ASN A 23 -22.02 6.14 -1.64
N LEU A 24 -21.86 4.83 -1.39
CA LEU A 24 -21.78 3.85 -2.47
C LEU A 24 -23.05 3.81 -3.35
N ILE A 25 -24.24 4.00 -2.77
CA ILE A 25 -25.52 3.92 -3.50
C ILE A 25 -25.87 5.25 -4.19
N GLY A 26 -25.62 6.40 -3.55
CA GLY A 26 -25.96 7.71 -4.11
C GLY A 26 -25.25 8.86 -3.39
N GLY A 27 -25.08 9.98 -4.09
CA GLY A 27 -24.27 11.13 -3.63
C GLY A 27 -22.80 11.03 -4.03
N ASN A 28 -22.03 12.06 -3.66
CA ASN A 28 -20.59 12.10 -3.94
C ASN A 28 -19.84 11.08 -3.09
N LYS A 29 -19.15 10.16 -3.75
CA LYS A 29 -18.37 9.11 -3.10
C LYS A 29 -17.09 9.70 -2.50
N TYR A 30 -16.72 9.24 -1.32
CA TYR A 30 -15.47 9.63 -0.69
C TYR A 30 -14.94 8.51 0.20
N LEU A 31 -13.63 8.50 0.40
CA LEU A 31 -12.96 7.63 1.35
C LEU A 31 -12.92 8.30 2.72
N GLU A 32 -13.17 7.52 3.76
CA GLU A 32 -12.98 7.92 5.15
C GLU A 32 -12.13 6.88 5.86
N HIS A 33 -11.13 7.34 6.61
CA HIS A 33 -10.31 6.49 7.47
C HIS A 33 -10.77 6.64 8.91
N GLN A 34 -10.84 5.51 9.62
CA GLN A 34 -11.34 5.47 11.00
C GLN A 34 -10.54 4.50 11.87
N GLY A 35 -10.50 4.84 13.16
CA GLY A 35 -9.87 4.03 14.20
C GLY A 35 -8.40 4.38 14.43
N ASP A 36 -7.74 3.53 15.19
CA ASP A 36 -6.39 3.79 15.67
C ASP A 36 -5.35 3.04 14.83
N ALA A 37 -4.35 3.77 14.35
CA ALA A 37 -3.11 3.19 13.86
C ALA A 37 -2.07 3.26 14.98
N ARG A 38 -1.63 2.09 15.46
CA ARG A 38 -0.62 1.99 16.52
C ARG A 38 0.72 1.64 15.89
N ILE A 39 1.70 2.51 16.07
CA ILE A 39 3.09 2.32 15.65
C ILE A 39 3.92 2.02 16.90
N VAL A 40 4.72 0.95 16.86
CA VAL A 40 5.58 0.53 17.97
C VAL A 40 7.00 0.35 17.45
N ASN A 41 7.98 0.94 18.12
CA ASN A 41 9.39 0.59 17.98
C ASN A 41 9.73 -0.55 18.94
N HIS A 42 10.04 -1.72 18.43
CA HIS A 42 10.39 -2.91 19.21
C HIS A 42 11.79 -2.85 19.81
N THR A 43 12.64 -1.95 19.31
CA THR A 43 14.01 -1.77 19.80
C THR A 43 14.05 -0.86 21.03
N THR A 44 13.30 0.24 21.03
CA THR A 44 13.32 1.24 22.13
C THR A 44 12.09 1.19 23.04
N GLY A 45 11.00 0.56 22.59
CA GLY A 45 9.70 0.59 23.27
C GLY A 45 8.89 1.86 23.01
N ASP A 46 9.40 2.79 22.19
CA ASP A 46 8.67 3.99 21.80
C ASP A 46 7.38 3.63 21.05
N MET A 47 6.35 4.43 21.24
CA MET A 47 5.03 4.15 20.67
C MET A 47 4.40 5.43 20.15
N CYS A 48 3.72 5.34 19.02
CA CYS A 48 2.81 6.37 18.54
C CYS A 48 1.42 5.77 18.34
N VAL A 49 0.40 6.44 18.85
CA VAL A 49 -1.00 6.12 18.52
C VAL A 49 -1.54 7.29 17.70
N LEU A 50 -1.93 7.02 16.46
CA LEU A 50 -2.62 7.96 15.57
C LEU A 50 -4.11 7.59 15.53
N GLN A 51 -4.97 8.50 15.96
CA GLN A 51 -6.42 8.38 15.92
C GLN A 51 -6.98 9.09 14.68
N PHE A 52 -7.61 8.33 13.79
CA PHE A 52 -8.33 8.86 12.64
C PHE A 52 -9.77 9.18 13.04
N LYS A 53 -10.09 10.47 13.11
CA LYS A 53 -11.38 10.92 13.63
C LYS A 53 -12.51 10.67 12.63
N GLU A 54 -13.63 10.19 13.14
CA GLU A 54 -14.87 10.07 12.39
C GLU A 54 -15.54 11.45 12.25
N SER A 55 -16.02 11.74 11.04
CA SER A 55 -16.88 12.90 10.81
C SER A 55 -18.33 12.54 11.21
N GLY A 56 -18.81 13.11 12.32
CA GLY A 56 -20.15 12.85 12.83
C GLY A 56 -21.15 13.97 12.50
N PHE A 57 -22.42 13.76 12.87
CA PHE A 57 -23.51 14.76 12.73
C PHE A 57 -23.22 16.08 13.47
N PHE A 58 -22.32 16.07 14.46
CA PHE A 58 -22.01 17.22 15.31
C PHE A 58 -20.53 17.66 15.24
N SER A 59 -19.70 17.01 14.41
CA SER A 59 -18.28 17.33 14.27
C SER A 59 -17.85 17.31 12.80
N ASN A 60 -17.34 18.44 12.31
CA ASN A 60 -16.73 18.54 10.98
C ASN A 60 -15.25 18.10 11.01
N ALA A 61 -14.97 16.95 11.63
CA ALA A 61 -13.61 16.41 11.81
C ALA A 61 -13.08 15.74 10.52
N LYS A 62 -13.46 16.27 9.36
CA LYS A 62 -13.19 15.64 8.07
C LYS A 62 -11.70 15.48 7.86
N ASN A 63 -11.30 14.22 7.73
CA ASN A 63 -9.94 13.77 7.54
C ASN A 63 -8.97 14.12 8.68
N GLU A 64 -9.47 14.54 9.84
CA GLU A 64 -8.63 14.88 10.98
C GLU A 64 -7.92 13.66 11.54
N VAL A 65 -6.66 13.87 11.94
CA VAL A 65 -5.86 12.91 12.68
C VAL A 65 -5.23 13.61 13.87
N GLU A 66 -5.28 12.96 15.02
CA GLU A 66 -4.55 13.35 16.22
C GLU A 66 -3.67 12.18 16.65
N GLY A 67 -2.56 12.47 17.29
CA GLY A 67 -1.72 11.40 17.80
C GLY A 67 -0.89 11.79 18.99
N THR A 68 -0.43 10.77 19.69
CA THR A 68 0.46 10.91 20.84
C THR A 68 1.63 9.98 20.64
N ILE A 69 2.84 10.54 20.66
CA ILE A 69 4.09 9.77 20.73
C ILE A 69 4.47 9.66 22.20
N THR A 70 4.78 8.46 22.67
CA THR A 70 5.31 8.18 24.01
C THR A 70 6.73 7.63 23.87
N VAL A 71 7.69 8.27 24.53
CA VAL A 71 9.13 7.91 24.42
C VAL A 71 9.60 7.15 25.67
N GLY A 72 9.94 5.87 25.49
CA GLY A 72 10.48 4.95 26.49
C GLY A 72 9.71 4.90 27.82
N GLU A 73 10.40 4.48 28.90
CA GLU A 73 9.86 4.45 30.27
C GLU A 73 9.59 5.84 30.85
N SER A 74 10.21 6.89 30.27
CA SER A 74 10.10 8.27 30.75
C SER A 74 8.68 8.85 30.66
N ARG A 75 7.79 8.19 29.87
CA ARG A 75 6.42 8.62 29.57
C ARG A 75 6.28 10.06 29.10
N LYS A 76 7.35 10.67 28.55
CA LYS A 76 7.23 11.95 27.86
C LYS A 76 6.34 11.78 26.64
N THR A 77 5.36 12.67 26.50
CA THR A 77 4.41 12.64 25.39
C THR A 77 4.62 13.83 24.47
N MET A 78 4.55 13.58 23.16
CA MET A 78 4.54 14.60 22.12
C MET A 78 3.26 14.51 21.31
N GLY A 79 2.68 15.66 20.96
CA GLY A 79 1.42 15.74 20.23
C GLY A 79 1.62 15.75 18.72
N LEU A 80 0.77 15.01 18.01
CA LEU A 80 0.61 15.08 16.56
C LEU A 80 -0.81 15.55 16.23
N THR A 81 -0.94 16.40 15.22
CA THR A 81 -2.24 16.86 14.74
C THR A 81 -2.20 17.16 13.25
N GLY A 82 -3.33 17.09 12.58
CA GLY A 82 -3.45 17.52 11.19
C GLY A 82 -4.59 16.83 10.48
N LYS A 83 -4.43 16.69 9.16
CA LYS A 83 -5.34 15.95 8.31
C LYS A 83 -4.58 15.00 7.42
N TRP A 84 -4.96 13.73 7.41
CA TRP A 84 -4.26 12.69 6.64
C TRP A 84 -4.22 12.97 5.13
N SER A 85 -5.15 13.80 4.63
CA SER A 85 -5.26 14.20 3.23
C SER A 85 -4.47 15.47 2.86
N GLU A 86 -3.92 16.20 3.84
CA GLU A 86 -3.33 17.52 3.62
C GLU A 86 -1.94 17.68 4.27
N VAL A 87 -1.84 17.49 5.58
CA VAL A 87 -0.65 17.85 6.36
C VAL A 87 -0.67 17.19 7.74
N LEU A 88 0.50 16.83 8.24
CA LEU A 88 0.72 16.34 9.61
C LEU A 88 1.73 17.24 10.31
N TYR A 89 1.38 17.66 11.53
CA TYR A 89 2.19 18.52 12.38
C TYR A 89 2.65 17.78 13.64
N HIS A 90 3.82 18.18 14.13
CA HIS A 90 4.28 17.95 15.48
C HIS A 90 4.02 19.21 16.31
N GLU A 91 3.35 19.06 17.44
CA GLU A 91 3.14 20.13 18.42
C GLU A 91 4.34 20.17 19.37
N VAL A 92 5.25 21.11 19.13
CA VAL A 92 6.49 21.27 19.91
C VAL A 92 6.17 21.90 21.27
N GLU A 93 5.29 22.89 21.27
CA GLU A 93 4.73 23.59 22.43
C GLU A 93 3.26 23.94 22.13
N PRO A 94 2.42 24.27 23.13
CA PRO A 94 1.05 24.70 22.88
C PRO A 94 0.99 25.82 21.84
N SER A 95 0.26 25.58 20.74
CA SER A 95 0.13 26.50 19.59
C SER A 95 1.39 26.69 18.73
N GLN A 96 2.48 25.95 18.95
CA GLN A 96 3.66 25.94 18.09
C GLN A 96 3.75 24.63 17.31
N LEU A 97 3.34 24.70 16.03
CA LEU A 97 3.30 23.56 15.13
C LEU A 97 4.48 23.54 14.17
N THR A 98 5.12 22.38 14.04
CA THR A 98 6.14 22.11 13.00
C THR A 98 5.58 21.09 12.01
N ILE A 99 5.71 21.36 10.71
CA ILE A 99 5.26 20.43 9.66
C ILE A 99 6.20 19.21 9.62
N LEU A 100 5.64 18.01 9.78
CA LEU A 100 6.35 16.75 9.58
C LEU A 100 6.17 16.20 8.17
N TRP A 101 4.96 16.33 7.64
CA TRP A 101 4.59 15.83 6.32
C TRP A 101 3.52 16.73 5.71
N LYS A 102 3.56 16.89 4.39
CA LYS A 102 2.54 17.60 3.62
C LYS A 102 2.23 16.83 2.35
N ALA A 103 0.95 16.66 2.06
CA ALA A 103 0.49 16.08 0.82
C ALA A 103 0.98 16.90 -0.38
N ARG A 104 1.41 16.21 -1.44
CA ARG A 104 1.65 16.87 -2.72
C ARG A 104 0.31 17.28 -3.32
N SER A 105 0.27 18.46 -3.92
CA SER A 105 -0.87 18.88 -4.72
C SER A 105 -1.08 17.91 -5.88
N LEU A 106 -2.34 17.62 -6.19
CA LEU A 106 -2.70 16.88 -7.40
C LEU A 106 -2.34 17.68 -8.64
N LEU A 107 -2.21 16.97 -9.77
CA LEU A 107 -2.07 17.61 -11.07
C LEU A 107 -3.37 18.37 -11.42
N PRO A 108 -3.31 19.46 -12.20
CA PRO A 108 -4.49 20.27 -12.53
C PRO A 108 -5.64 19.50 -13.20
N ASP A 109 -5.32 18.41 -13.90
CA ASP A 109 -6.21 17.54 -14.67
C ASP A 109 -6.40 16.15 -14.04
N ALA A 110 -6.07 15.99 -12.75
CA ALA A 110 -6.16 14.70 -12.08
C ALA A 110 -7.57 14.10 -12.13
N ASP A 111 -8.63 14.91 -12.21
CA ASP A 111 -10.02 14.47 -12.35
C ASP A 111 -10.29 13.73 -13.68
N GLN A 112 -9.54 14.05 -14.74
CA GLN A 112 -9.59 13.33 -16.01
C GLN A 112 -8.84 11.99 -15.95
N TYR A 113 -7.96 11.81 -14.96
CA TYR A 113 -7.12 10.61 -14.76
C TYR A 113 -7.40 9.96 -13.40
N TYR A 114 -8.67 9.68 -13.11
CA TYR A 114 -9.12 8.89 -11.96
C TYR A 114 -8.77 9.48 -10.57
N GLY A 115 -8.43 10.77 -10.49
CA GLY A 115 -7.95 11.42 -9.26
C GLY A 115 -6.53 11.02 -8.87
N PHE A 116 -5.73 10.51 -9.80
CA PHE A 116 -4.39 10.01 -9.53
C PHE A 116 -3.40 11.12 -9.14
N THR A 117 -2.48 10.75 -8.25
CA THR A 117 -1.30 11.56 -7.98
C THR A 117 -0.28 11.39 -9.11
N ALA A 118 0.65 12.33 -9.26
CA ALA A 118 1.77 12.17 -10.20
C ALA A 118 2.53 10.85 -9.98
N PHE A 119 2.76 10.48 -8.71
CA PHE A 119 3.39 9.21 -8.36
C PHE A 119 2.58 8.00 -8.85
N THR A 120 1.24 8.04 -8.74
CA THR A 120 0.36 6.95 -9.20
C THR A 120 0.42 6.77 -10.72
N ILE A 121 0.49 7.88 -11.47
CA ILE A 121 0.62 7.86 -12.93
C ILE A 121 1.92 7.16 -13.35
N GLU A 122 3.02 7.41 -12.64
CA GLU A 122 4.33 6.82 -12.93
C GLU A 122 4.41 5.31 -12.63
N LEU A 123 3.51 4.75 -11.80
CA LEU A 123 3.59 3.34 -11.37
C LEU A 123 3.54 2.35 -12.54
N ASN A 124 2.71 2.63 -13.54
CA ASN A 124 2.44 1.71 -14.65
C ASN A 124 3.27 2.01 -15.92
N GLU A 125 4.15 3.01 -15.86
CA GLU A 125 5.02 3.38 -16.98
C GLU A 125 6.12 2.32 -17.20
N ILE A 126 6.37 1.95 -18.47
CA ILE A 126 7.54 1.17 -18.87
C ILE A 126 8.58 2.12 -19.47
N THR A 127 9.43 2.64 -18.60
CA THR A 127 10.56 3.50 -18.96
C THR A 127 11.61 2.73 -19.77
N ALA A 128 12.48 3.46 -20.48
CA ALA A 128 13.50 2.86 -21.35
C ALA A 128 14.43 1.88 -20.62
N ASP A 129 14.75 2.15 -19.36
CA ASP A 129 15.59 1.29 -18.52
C ASP A 129 14.88 0.03 -18.00
N LEU A 130 13.55 -0.05 -18.14
CA LEU A 130 12.74 -1.23 -17.76
C LEU A 130 12.42 -2.13 -18.96
N ARG A 131 12.43 -1.62 -20.19
CA ARG A 131 12.09 -2.40 -21.39
C ARG A 131 12.99 -3.63 -21.53
N GLY A 132 12.36 -4.81 -21.65
CA GLY A 132 13.05 -6.09 -21.74
C GLY A 132 13.71 -6.58 -20.44
N ARG A 133 13.51 -5.88 -19.32
CA ARG A 133 14.13 -6.22 -18.01
C ARG A 133 13.11 -6.56 -16.92
N LEU A 134 11.83 -6.62 -17.25
CA LEU A 134 10.77 -7.02 -16.33
C LEU A 134 10.50 -8.53 -16.46
N PRO A 135 10.16 -9.21 -15.36
CA PRO A 135 9.63 -10.57 -15.47
C PRO A 135 8.30 -10.53 -16.21
N ARG A 136 7.94 -11.64 -16.87
CA ARG A 136 6.64 -11.78 -17.54
C ARG A 136 5.44 -11.57 -16.63
N THR A 137 5.61 -11.63 -15.32
CA THR A 137 4.55 -11.46 -14.32
C THR A 137 4.42 -10.02 -13.80
N ASP A 138 5.22 -9.06 -14.29
CA ASP A 138 5.11 -7.66 -13.86
C ASP A 138 3.78 -7.05 -14.32
N SER A 139 3.08 -6.35 -13.42
CA SER A 139 1.76 -5.78 -13.71
C SER A 139 1.74 -4.80 -14.88
N ARG A 140 2.88 -4.16 -15.20
CA ARG A 140 2.98 -3.25 -16.37
C ARG A 140 2.76 -3.95 -17.71
N LEU A 141 3.00 -5.26 -17.72
CA LEU A 141 2.84 -6.14 -18.88
C LEU A 141 1.44 -6.79 -18.92
N ARG A 142 0.58 -6.51 -17.93
CA ARG A 142 -0.77 -7.06 -17.86
C ARG A 142 -1.64 -6.41 -18.95
N PRO A 143 -2.14 -7.18 -19.94
CA PRO A 143 -2.64 -6.62 -21.19
C PRO A 143 -3.98 -5.87 -21.06
N ASP A 144 -4.90 -6.37 -20.23
CA ASP A 144 -6.17 -5.70 -19.92
C ASP A 144 -5.95 -4.30 -19.31
N LEU A 145 -5.02 -4.20 -18.35
CA LEU A 145 -4.65 -2.92 -17.72
C LEU A 145 -4.10 -1.92 -18.73
N ARG A 146 -3.23 -2.37 -19.66
CA ARG A 146 -2.65 -1.51 -20.69
C ARG A 146 -3.69 -1.05 -21.71
N LEU A 147 -4.58 -1.94 -22.13
CA LEU A 147 -5.68 -1.59 -23.05
C LEU A 147 -6.59 -0.55 -22.41
N TYR A 148 -6.92 -0.72 -21.13
CA TYR A 148 -7.78 0.21 -20.40
C TYR A 148 -7.13 1.59 -20.25
N GLU A 149 -5.85 1.63 -19.87
CA GLU A 149 -5.08 2.87 -19.76
C GLU A 149 -4.98 3.63 -21.09
N ASN A 150 -4.91 2.91 -22.22
CA ASN A 150 -4.90 3.49 -23.57
C ASN A 150 -6.31 3.87 -24.09
N GLY A 151 -7.36 3.70 -23.28
CA GLY A 151 -8.74 4.04 -23.66
C GLY A 151 -9.48 2.98 -24.48
N TYR A 152 -8.88 1.81 -24.72
CA TYR A 152 -9.52 0.69 -25.43
C TYR A 152 -10.39 -0.15 -24.47
N VAL A 153 -11.48 0.43 -23.97
CA VAL A 153 -12.30 -0.14 -22.89
C VAL A 153 -12.90 -1.51 -23.25
N ASP A 154 -13.46 -1.68 -24.44
CA ASP A 154 -14.09 -2.94 -24.85
C ASP A 154 -13.05 -4.08 -24.94
N SER A 155 -11.90 -3.81 -25.59
CA SER A 155 -10.80 -4.77 -25.68
C SER A 155 -10.20 -5.10 -24.31
N ALA A 156 -10.13 -4.12 -23.40
CA ALA A 156 -9.68 -4.35 -22.03
C ALA A 156 -10.61 -5.32 -21.27
N GLU A 157 -11.93 -5.19 -21.44
CA GLU A 157 -12.90 -6.06 -20.79
C GLU A 157 -12.87 -7.50 -21.37
N GLU A 158 -12.69 -7.66 -22.68
CA GLU A 158 -12.47 -8.97 -23.31
C GLU A 158 -11.19 -9.64 -22.78
N GLU A 159 -10.09 -8.89 -22.74
CA GLU A 159 -8.80 -9.39 -22.28
C GLU A 159 -8.82 -9.72 -20.78
N LYS A 160 -9.52 -8.92 -19.97
CA LYS A 160 -9.75 -9.19 -18.55
C LYS A 160 -10.45 -10.53 -18.34
N LYS A 161 -11.53 -10.80 -19.10
CA LYS A 161 -12.24 -12.09 -19.03
C LYS A 161 -11.31 -13.25 -19.36
N ARG A 162 -10.54 -13.13 -20.45
CA ARG A 162 -9.56 -14.14 -20.87
C ARG A 162 -8.54 -14.46 -19.78
N VAL A 163 -7.96 -13.43 -19.15
CA VAL A 163 -6.95 -13.59 -18.09
C VAL A 163 -7.57 -14.20 -16.82
N GLU A 164 -8.77 -13.75 -16.42
CA GLU A 164 -9.47 -14.30 -15.25
C GLU A 164 -9.90 -15.76 -15.46
N GLU A 165 -10.37 -16.12 -16.65
CA GLU A 165 -10.74 -17.49 -17.01
C GLU A 165 -9.51 -18.41 -16.97
N ARG A 166 -8.40 -18.01 -17.60
CA ARG A 166 -7.13 -18.75 -17.55
C ARG A 166 -6.64 -18.96 -16.12
N GLN A 167 -6.78 -17.95 -15.25
CA GLN A 167 -6.43 -18.07 -13.83
C GLN A 167 -7.32 -19.10 -13.11
N ARG A 168 -8.64 -19.11 -13.39
CA ARG A 168 -9.59 -20.08 -12.80
C ARG A 168 -9.31 -21.50 -13.28
N GLU A 169 -9.01 -21.69 -14.56
CA GLU A 169 -8.65 -22.99 -15.13
C GLU A 169 -7.35 -23.53 -14.55
N THR A 170 -6.32 -22.69 -14.46
CA THR A 170 -5.04 -23.05 -13.85
C THR A 170 -5.24 -23.51 -12.41
N ARG A 171 -6.04 -22.77 -11.63
CA ARG A 171 -6.37 -23.14 -10.23
C ARG A 171 -7.07 -24.50 -10.17
N ARG A 172 -8.12 -24.72 -10.98
CA ARG A 172 -8.85 -26.01 -11.04
C ARG A 172 -7.94 -27.16 -11.42
N ALA A 173 -7.04 -26.96 -12.38
CA ALA A 173 -6.08 -27.98 -12.82
C ALA A 173 -5.07 -28.33 -11.72
N MET A 174 -4.58 -27.35 -10.96
CA MET A 174 -3.70 -27.60 -9.81
C MET A 174 -4.42 -28.34 -8.67
N GLU A 175 -5.64 -27.91 -8.34
CA GLU A 175 -6.49 -28.58 -7.33
C GLU A 175 -6.76 -30.04 -7.72
N ALA A 176 -7.09 -30.31 -8.99
CA ALA A 176 -7.30 -31.67 -9.50
C ALA A 176 -6.05 -32.56 -9.41
N ARG A 177 -4.84 -31.96 -9.47
CA ARG A 177 -3.56 -32.67 -9.27
C ARG A 177 -3.13 -32.74 -7.79
N GLY A 178 -3.87 -32.13 -6.86
CA GLY A 178 -3.47 -32.02 -5.46
C GLY A 178 -2.25 -31.13 -5.23
N GLU A 179 -1.95 -30.22 -6.17
CA GLU A 179 -0.81 -29.31 -6.10
C GLU A 179 -1.19 -28.01 -5.38
N ALA A 180 -0.33 -27.56 -4.46
CA ALA A 180 -0.47 -26.25 -3.82
C ALA A 180 0.31 -25.17 -4.59
N TRP A 181 -0.29 -24.00 -4.77
CA TRP A 181 0.41 -22.85 -5.34
C TRP A 181 1.54 -22.37 -4.43
N ARG A 182 2.73 -22.14 -5.01
CA ARG A 182 3.92 -21.66 -4.30
C ARG A 182 4.41 -20.35 -4.92
N PRO A 183 4.34 -19.22 -4.20
CA PRO A 183 4.88 -17.96 -4.69
C PRO A 183 6.39 -18.01 -4.96
N ALA A 184 6.81 -17.38 -6.05
CA ALA A 184 8.20 -17.44 -6.50
C ALA A 184 9.16 -16.67 -5.58
N TRP A 185 8.73 -15.54 -5.02
CA TRP A 185 9.61 -14.56 -4.36
C TRP A 185 9.38 -14.40 -2.86
N PHE A 186 8.32 -15.00 -2.34
CA PHE A 186 7.91 -14.90 -0.94
C PHE A 186 7.62 -16.29 -0.40
N GLU A 187 7.75 -16.43 0.91
CA GLU A 187 7.39 -17.64 1.64
C GLU A 187 6.63 -17.27 2.92
N LEU A 188 5.78 -18.18 3.38
CA LEU A 188 5.03 -18.00 4.61
C LEU A 188 5.94 -18.40 5.79
N ARG A 189 6.10 -17.50 6.75
CA ARG A 189 6.83 -17.73 8.01
C ARG A 189 6.06 -17.09 9.16
N ASP A 190 6.34 -17.52 10.38
CA ASP A 190 5.81 -16.84 11.56
C ASP A 190 6.51 -15.49 11.72
N ASP A 191 5.74 -14.45 11.95
CA ASP A 191 6.26 -13.11 12.17
C ASP A 191 7.03 -13.04 13.49
N ALA A 192 8.20 -12.40 13.47
CA ALA A 192 9.09 -12.35 14.62
C ALA A 192 8.55 -11.51 15.80
N VAL A 193 7.55 -10.64 15.56
CA VAL A 193 6.99 -9.74 16.57
C VAL A 193 5.75 -10.33 17.23
N ASP A 194 4.78 -10.79 16.42
CA ASP A 194 3.48 -11.23 16.93
C ASP A 194 3.20 -12.73 16.75
N GLY A 195 4.09 -13.46 16.07
CA GLY A 195 3.96 -14.90 15.81
C GLY A 195 2.90 -15.26 14.78
N ASN A 196 2.24 -14.30 14.14
CA ASN A 196 1.23 -14.57 13.12
C ASN A 196 1.90 -14.95 11.78
N PRO A 197 1.24 -15.76 10.93
CA PRO A 197 1.77 -16.08 9.60
C PRO A 197 1.90 -14.82 8.74
N ALA A 198 3.10 -14.59 8.20
CA ALA A 198 3.45 -13.45 7.35
C ALA A 198 4.21 -13.91 6.09
N TRP A 199 3.98 -13.21 4.98
CA TRP A 199 4.73 -13.41 3.74
C TRP A 199 6.05 -12.64 3.80
N VAL A 200 7.16 -13.37 3.86
CA VAL A 200 8.51 -12.80 3.95
C VAL A 200 9.21 -12.94 2.62
N TYR A 201 9.88 -11.87 2.18
CA TYR A 201 10.71 -11.91 0.97
C TYR A 201 11.89 -12.85 1.19
N LYS A 202 12.01 -13.88 0.35
CA LYS A 202 13.04 -14.92 0.50
C LYS A 202 14.31 -14.67 -0.33
N GLY A 203 14.39 -13.55 -1.03
CA GLY A 203 15.46 -13.27 -1.99
C GLY A 203 15.16 -13.79 -3.39
N GLY A 204 16.12 -13.61 -4.31
CA GLY A 204 16.11 -14.18 -5.66
C GLY A 204 15.52 -13.26 -6.72
N TYR A 205 14.55 -12.39 -6.38
CA TYR A 205 13.95 -11.48 -7.37
C TYR A 205 14.98 -10.51 -7.98
N TRP A 206 15.78 -9.86 -7.13
CA TRP A 206 16.72 -8.83 -7.60
C TRP A 206 17.94 -9.45 -8.29
N GLU A 207 18.37 -10.62 -7.82
CA GLU A 207 19.42 -11.42 -8.44
C GLU A 207 18.99 -11.91 -9.83
N ALA A 208 17.78 -12.47 -9.95
CA ALA A 208 17.17 -12.84 -11.23
C ALA A 208 17.04 -11.63 -12.18
N ARG A 209 16.67 -10.47 -11.65
CA ARG A 209 16.59 -9.22 -12.42
C ARG A 209 17.96 -8.74 -12.90
N GLN A 210 19.01 -8.93 -12.09
CA GLN A 210 20.37 -8.54 -12.44
C GLN A 210 20.92 -9.42 -13.58
N THR A 211 20.63 -10.72 -13.55
CA THR A 211 21.08 -11.68 -14.57
C THR A 211 20.11 -11.84 -15.75
N GLN A 212 18.92 -11.25 -15.65
CA GLN A 212 17.79 -11.45 -16.57
C GLN A 212 17.35 -12.92 -16.71
N GLN A 213 17.61 -13.73 -15.68
CA GLN A 213 17.21 -15.13 -15.63
C GLN A 213 16.02 -15.28 -14.70
N TRP A 214 14.82 -15.32 -15.29
CA TRP A 214 13.58 -15.49 -14.54
C TRP A 214 13.31 -16.98 -14.27
N PRO A 215 12.77 -17.34 -13.10
CA PRO A 215 12.34 -18.70 -12.82
C PRO A 215 11.34 -19.17 -13.87
N ASP A 216 11.39 -20.47 -14.19
CA ASP A 216 10.33 -21.12 -14.95
C ASP A 216 9.01 -20.93 -14.19
N GLY A 217 8.14 -20.12 -14.76
CA GLY A 217 6.92 -19.64 -14.12
C GLY A 217 5.72 -19.91 -14.98
N VAL A 218 4.55 -20.00 -14.34
CA VAL A 218 3.27 -20.10 -15.03
C VAL A 218 3.09 -18.87 -15.90
N GLU A 219 2.81 -19.09 -17.18
CA GLU A 219 2.36 -18.04 -18.08
C GLU A 219 0.96 -17.59 -17.64
N LEU A 220 0.90 -16.38 -17.07
CA LEU A 220 -0.30 -15.85 -16.41
C LEU A 220 -1.34 -15.30 -17.39
N TRP A 221 -0.93 -14.92 -18.60
CA TRP A 221 -1.79 -14.40 -19.66
C TRP A 221 -1.31 -14.87 -21.02
#